data_AF-A0A530QP29-F1
#
_entry.id   AF-A0A530QP29-F1
#
_cell.length_a   1.000
_cell.length_b   1.000
_cell.length_c   1.000
_cell.angle_alpha   90.00
_cell.angle_beta   90.00
_cell.angle_gamma   90.00
#
_symmetry.space_group_name_H-M   'P 1'
#
loop_
_entity.id
_entity.type
_entity.pdbx_description
1 polymer ?
#
loop_
_entity_poly.entity_id
_entity_poly.type
_entity_poly.pdbx_seq_one_letter_code
_entity_poly.pdbx_strand_id
1 'polypeptide(L)'
;FSMRQLVVAPCQPVNCYRETFVESVALARDRGVRMHTHVGEGESPVIEARHGMRTVDYCAEIGFCGPDAFYAHCWELTHDELRKMAASGTGVAHCPEPVYLVGAEITDIPAMSAFGLNVGLGCDGAASNDNSNLMHCIHSAYMLQCLAASTRGHPVPPPADFLGYATTGGAALL
;
A
#
# COMPACT_ATOMS: atom_id res chain seq x y z
N PHE A 1 22.67 -13.60 12.91
CA PHE A 1 21.55 -12.77 12.39
C PHE A 1 20.51 -12.61 13.48
N SER A 2 19.99 -11.39 13.68
CA SER A 2 18.86 -11.13 14.59
C SER A 2 17.56 -11.57 13.91
N MET A 3 16.63 -12.18 14.64
CA MET A 3 15.26 -12.45 14.17
C MET A 3 14.35 -11.21 14.20
N ARG A 4 14.92 -10.04 14.50
CA ARG A 4 14.21 -8.75 14.60
C ARG A 4 14.82 -7.76 13.61
N GLN A 5 13.97 -7.18 12.78
CA GLN A 5 14.28 -6.08 11.87
C GLN A 5 13.56 -4.81 12.33
N LEU A 6 14.04 -3.65 11.87
CA LEU A 6 13.43 -2.35 12.12
C LEU A 6 12.92 -1.79 10.79
N VAL A 7 11.84 -1.01 10.86
CA VAL A 7 11.25 -0.27 9.74
C VAL A 7 10.94 1.14 10.25
N VAL A 8 11.25 2.16 9.45
CA VAL A 8 10.91 3.56 9.77
C VAL A 8 9.52 3.85 9.23
N ALA A 9 8.59 4.27 10.09
CA ALA A 9 7.18 4.37 9.74
C ALA A 9 6.50 5.68 10.19
N PRO A 10 6.70 6.82 9.48
CA PRO A 10 5.85 7.99 9.66
C PRO A 10 4.39 7.62 9.28
N CYS A 11 3.41 8.26 9.93
CA CYS A 11 2.00 7.83 9.84
C CYS A 11 1.42 7.90 8.42
N GLN A 12 1.21 9.10 7.89
CA GLN A 12 0.63 9.36 6.57
C GLN A 12 1.11 10.74 6.07
N PRO A 13 1.36 10.94 4.76
CA PRO A 13 1.85 12.21 4.22
C PRO A 13 1.03 13.44 4.64
N VAL A 14 -0.29 13.31 4.75
CA VAL A 14 -1.19 14.43 5.11
C VAL A 14 -1.18 14.77 6.61
N ASN A 15 -0.79 13.81 7.46
CA ASN A 15 -0.83 13.88 8.93
C ASN A 15 0.52 14.22 9.56
N CYS A 16 1.59 14.33 8.76
CA CYS A 16 2.93 14.64 9.25
C CYS A 16 3.50 15.85 8.54
N TYR A 17 4.46 16.51 9.19
CA TYR A 17 5.24 17.56 8.53
C TYR A 17 6.14 16.95 7.44
N ARG A 18 6.43 17.74 6.40
CA ARG A 18 7.34 17.33 5.32
C ARG A 18 8.70 16.90 5.86
N GLU A 19 9.20 17.64 6.85
CA GLU A 19 10.48 17.39 7.52
C GLU A 19 10.50 16.01 8.20
N THR A 20 9.37 15.57 8.80
CA THR A 20 9.27 14.24 9.41
C THR A 20 9.51 13.13 8.40
N PHE A 21 8.97 13.27 7.19
CA PHE A 21 9.20 12.31 6.11
C PHE A 21 10.63 12.36 5.59
N VAL A 22 11.16 13.56 5.30
CA VAL A 22 12.52 13.72 4.76
C VAL A 22 13.57 13.15 5.72
N GLU A 23 13.47 13.43 7.01
CA GLU A 23 14.36 12.88 8.04
C GLU A 23 14.17 11.37 8.22
N SER A 24 12.93 10.86 8.07
CA SER A 24 12.65 9.42 8.08
C SER A 24 13.33 8.69 6.92
N VAL A 25 13.29 9.26 5.71
CA VAL A 25 13.97 8.72 4.52
C VAL A 25 15.48 8.71 4.74
N ALA A 26 16.05 9.82 5.23
CA ALA A 26 17.47 9.91 5.51
C ALA A 26 17.91 8.86 6.53
N LEU A 27 17.17 8.72 7.64
CA LEU A 27 17.45 7.72 8.67
C LEU A 27 17.33 6.29 8.14
N ALA A 28 16.28 5.97 7.39
CA ALA A 28 16.06 4.61 6.90
C ALA A 28 17.20 4.16 5.98
N ARG A 29 17.60 5.05 5.05
CA ARG A 29 18.67 4.77 4.09
C ARG A 29 20.06 4.75 4.73
N ASP A 30 20.34 5.65 5.69
CA ASP A 30 21.58 5.61 6.49
C ASP A 30 21.73 4.27 7.22
N ARG A 31 20.63 3.72 7.75
CA ARG A 31 20.64 2.46 8.51
C ARG A 31 20.40 1.22 7.66
N GLY A 32 20.16 1.37 6.35
CA GLY A 32 19.83 0.25 5.46
C GLY A 32 18.58 -0.51 5.90
N VAL A 33 17.59 0.19 6.44
CA VAL A 33 16.29 -0.37 6.86
C VAL A 33 15.18 0.08 5.90
N ARG A 34 14.07 -0.64 5.90
CA ARG A 34 12.90 -0.30 5.07
C ARG A 34 12.07 0.84 5.65
N MET A 35 11.18 1.35 4.83
CA MET A 35 10.22 2.42 5.13
C MET A 35 8.78 1.96 4.89
N HIS A 36 7.86 2.46 5.70
CA HIS A 36 6.44 2.16 5.59
C HIS A 36 5.57 3.38 5.93
N THR A 37 4.48 3.60 5.19
CA THR A 37 3.49 4.61 5.54
C THR A 37 2.11 4.28 4.96
N HIS A 38 1.09 5.04 5.36
CA HIS A 38 -0.25 5.02 4.81
C HIS A 38 -0.29 5.92 3.57
N VAL A 39 -0.79 5.43 2.43
CA VAL A 39 -0.91 6.21 1.18
C VAL A 39 -2.17 5.80 0.46
N GLY A 40 -2.91 6.80 -0.03
CA GLY A 40 -4.05 6.58 -0.88
C GLY A 40 -5.34 6.23 -0.12
N GLU A 41 -5.53 6.82 1.06
CA GLU A 41 -6.63 6.52 1.99
C GLU A 41 -7.75 7.58 2.03
N GLY A 42 -7.74 8.50 1.06
CA GLY A 42 -8.64 9.66 1.02
C GLY A 42 -7.88 10.99 1.09
N GLU A 43 -6.55 10.96 1.21
CA GLU A 43 -5.75 12.16 1.37
C GLU A 43 -5.27 12.81 0.06
N SER A 44 -5.33 12.09 -1.07
CA SER A 44 -4.78 12.58 -2.35
C SER A 44 -5.33 13.94 -2.76
N PRO A 45 -6.64 14.26 -2.65
CA PRO A 45 -7.15 15.60 -2.97
C PRO A 45 -6.58 16.69 -2.06
N VAL A 46 -6.32 16.36 -0.79
CA VAL A 46 -5.74 17.31 0.18
C VAL A 46 -4.26 17.55 -0.13
N ILE A 47 -3.51 16.50 -0.47
CA ILE A 47 -2.12 16.62 -0.91
C ILE A 47 -2.05 17.44 -2.20
N GLU A 48 -2.91 17.18 -3.17
CA GLU A 48 -2.98 17.93 -4.43
C GLU A 48 -3.30 19.41 -4.22
N ALA A 49 -4.27 19.73 -3.36
CA ALA A 49 -4.59 21.11 -3.03
C ALA A 49 -3.44 21.86 -2.33
N ARG A 50 -2.62 21.17 -1.53
CA ARG A 50 -1.51 21.77 -0.77
C ARG A 50 -0.20 21.87 -1.56
N HIS A 51 0.07 20.88 -2.41
CA HIS A 51 1.38 20.69 -3.04
C HIS A 51 1.34 20.72 -4.58
N GLY A 52 0.15 20.78 -5.19
CA GLY A 52 0.00 20.81 -6.65
C GLY A 52 0.31 19.49 -7.36
N MET A 53 0.40 18.39 -6.61
CA MET A 53 0.63 17.04 -7.13
C MET A 53 -0.09 16.00 -6.27
N ARG A 54 -0.36 14.82 -6.82
CA ARG A 54 -1.02 13.74 -6.09
C ARG A 54 -0.08 13.01 -5.11
N THR A 55 -0.65 12.20 -4.23
CA THR A 55 0.05 11.61 -3.07
C THR A 55 1.29 10.79 -3.46
N VAL A 56 1.23 10.02 -4.56
CA VAL A 56 2.38 9.20 -4.99
C VAL A 56 3.51 10.08 -5.54
N ASP A 57 3.18 11.12 -6.29
CA ASP A 57 4.18 12.08 -6.79
C ASP A 57 4.82 12.85 -5.64
N TYR A 58 4.02 13.24 -4.64
CA TYR A 58 4.53 13.87 -3.42
C TYR A 58 5.48 12.95 -2.63
N CYS A 59 5.11 11.68 -2.45
CA CYS A 59 5.98 10.69 -1.80
C CYS A 59 7.29 10.50 -2.58
N ALA A 60 7.23 10.51 -3.91
CA ALA A 60 8.43 10.45 -4.75
C ALA A 60 9.30 11.71 -4.62
N GLU A 61 8.71 12.91 -4.58
CA GLU A 61 9.43 14.17 -4.42
C GLU A 61 10.24 14.20 -3.11
N ILE A 62 9.64 13.74 -2.01
CA ILE A 62 10.30 13.69 -0.70
C ILE A 62 11.22 12.46 -0.53
N GLY A 63 11.33 11.62 -1.56
CA GLY A 63 12.18 10.44 -1.60
C GLY A 63 11.64 9.23 -0.85
N PHE A 64 10.38 9.25 -0.39
CA PHE A 64 9.70 8.14 0.29
C PHE A 64 9.10 7.18 -0.73
N CYS A 65 9.93 6.64 -1.62
CA CYS A 65 9.55 5.67 -2.64
C CYS A 65 10.77 4.80 -2.97
N GLY A 66 10.55 3.69 -3.66
CA GLY A 66 11.61 2.79 -4.09
C GLY A 66 11.44 1.37 -3.56
N PRO A 67 12.39 0.47 -3.86
CA PRO A 67 12.36 -0.93 -3.44
C PRO A 67 12.51 -1.10 -1.91
N ASP A 68 12.90 -0.05 -1.20
CA ASP A 68 13.00 0.04 0.26
C ASP A 68 11.71 0.58 0.93
N ALA A 69 10.65 0.87 0.16
CA ALA A 69 9.40 1.44 0.65
C ALA A 69 8.17 0.57 0.29
N PHE A 70 7.22 0.49 1.22
CA PHE A 70 5.90 -0.07 0.94
C PHE A 70 4.78 0.74 1.59
N TYR A 71 3.67 0.89 0.87
CA TYR A 71 2.52 1.68 1.30
C TYR A 71 1.38 0.77 1.73
N ALA A 72 0.69 1.09 2.82
CA ALA A 72 -0.56 0.40 3.12
C ALA A 72 -1.74 0.98 2.31
N HIS A 73 -2.75 0.15 2.10
CA HIS A 73 -4.08 0.51 1.55
C HIS A 73 -4.11 0.82 0.06
N CYS A 74 -3.73 2.03 -0.36
CA CYS A 74 -3.66 2.45 -1.77
C CYS A 74 -4.99 2.39 -2.55
N TRP A 75 -6.14 2.60 -1.90
CA TRP A 75 -7.43 2.43 -2.57
C TRP A 75 -7.86 3.59 -3.47
N GLU A 76 -7.42 4.83 -3.23
CA GLU A 76 -7.78 6.00 -4.06
C GLU A 76 -6.80 6.23 -5.24
N LEU A 77 -5.78 5.37 -5.39
CA LEU A 77 -4.69 5.59 -6.34
C LEU A 77 -5.14 5.32 -7.78
N THR A 78 -4.72 6.21 -8.67
CA THR A 78 -4.98 6.07 -10.11
C THR A 78 -4.07 5.01 -10.74
N HIS A 79 -4.46 4.44 -11.90
CA HIS A 79 -3.60 3.51 -12.63
C HIS A 79 -2.23 4.09 -13.00
N ASP A 80 -2.12 5.40 -13.23
CA ASP A 80 -0.84 6.05 -13.49
C ASP A 80 0.05 6.08 -12.25
N GLU A 81 -0.53 6.30 -11.07
CA GLU A 81 0.18 6.21 -9.78
C GLU A 81 0.64 4.76 -9.52
N LEU A 82 -0.21 3.77 -9.79
CA LEU A 82 0.15 2.35 -9.66
C LEU A 82 1.32 1.97 -10.59
N ARG A 83 1.33 2.47 -11.83
CA ARG A 83 2.46 2.27 -12.76
C ARG A 83 3.74 2.93 -12.28
N LYS A 84 3.67 4.13 -11.72
CA LYS A 84 4.83 4.81 -11.12
C LYS A 84 5.40 4.00 -9.96
N MET A 85 4.54 3.48 -9.08
CA MET A 85 4.96 2.61 -7.97
C MET A 85 5.61 1.31 -8.48
N ALA A 86 5.05 0.69 -9.52
CA ALA A 86 5.63 -0.50 -10.13
C ALA A 86 7.02 -0.20 -10.73
N ALA A 87 7.16 0.93 -11.43
CA ALA A 87 8.41 1.36 -12.02
C ALA A 87 9.49 1.70 -10.96
N SER A 88 9.11 2.27 -9.81
CA SER A 88 10.03 2.54 -8.71
C SER A 88 10.33 1.32 -7.84
N GLY A 89 9.55 0.25 -7.96
CA GLY A 89 9.63 -0.92 -7.09
C GLY A 89 9.00 -0.70 -5.70
N THR A 90 8.21 0.36 -5.52
CA THR A 90 7.48 0.60 -4.28
C THR A 90 6.36 -0.42 -4.13
N GLY A 91 6.31 -1.11 -2.98
CA GLY A 91 5.31 -2.15 -2.73
C GLY A 91 4.00 -1.63 -2.12
N VAL A 92 2.99 -2.51 -2.09
CA VAL A 92 1.68 -2.27 -1.46
C VAL A 92 1.37 -3.37 -0.45
N ALA A 93 1.03 -3.00 0.78
CA ALA A 93 0.40 -3.87 1.77
C ALA A 93 -1.11 -3.59 1.78
N HIS A 94 -1.89 -4.39 1.04
CA HIS A 94 -3.33 -4.21 0.98
C HIS A 94 -4.01 -4.72 2.26
N CYS A 95 -4.82 -3.85 2.87
CA CYS A 95 -5.62 -4.17 4.05
C CYS A 95 -7.11 -4.11 3.65
N PRO A 96 -7.78 -5.26 3.46
CA PRO A 96 -9.12 -5.28 2.86
C PRO A 96 -10.23 -4.87 3.83
N GLU A 97 -10.14 -5.22 5.12
CA GLU A 97 -11.24 -5.00 6.07
C GLU A 97 -11.59 -3.52 6.30
N PRO A 98 -10.61 -2.59 6.41
CA PRO A 98 -10.91 -1.17 6.54
C PRO A 98 -11.80 -0.62 5.42
N VAL A 99 -11.70 -1.17 4.20
CA VAL A 99 -12.50 -0.74 3.04
C VAL A 99 -14.00 -0.87 3.32
N TYR A 100 -14.42 -1.95 3.99
CA TYR A 100 -15.83 -2.16 4.35
C TYR A 100 -16.31 -1.18 5.40
N LEU A 101 -15.48 -0.92 6.41
CA LEU A 101 -15.86 -0.09 7.57
C LEU A 101 -15.98 1.39 7.21
N VAL A 102 -15.09 1.89 6.35
CA VAL A 102 -15.07 3.31 5.97
C VAL A 102 -15.83 3.58 4.67
N GLY A 103 -16.28 2.54 3.95
CA GLY A 103 -16.95 2.67 2.65
C GLY A 103 -16.04 3.23 1.56
N ALA A 104 -14.75 2.86 1.60
CA ALA A 104 -13.75 3.33 0.64
C ALA A 104 -13.88 2.66 -0.74
N GLU A 105 -13.11 3.18 -1.69
CA GLU A 105 -12.91 2.54 -2.98
C GLU A 105 -12.25 1.16 -2.83
N ILE A 106 -12.52 0.26 -3.76
CA ILE A 106 -11.88 -1.06 -3.80
C ILE A 106 -10.54 -0.93 -4.53
N THR A 107 -9.44 -1.18 -3.82
CA THR A 107 -8.09 -1.26 -4.40
C THR A 107 -8.07 -2.22 -5.60
N ASP A 108 -7.58 -1.75 -6.75
CA ASP A 108 -7.55 -2.51 -8.02
C ASP A 108 -6.36 -3.47 -8.10
N ILE A 109 -6.40 -4.54 -7.29
CA ILE A 109 -5.37 -5.60 -7.28
C ILE A 109 -5.15 -6.21 -8.67
N PRO A 110 -6.19 -6.47 -9.50
CA PRO A 110 -6.00 -6.93 -10.88
C PRO A 110 -5.08 -6.01 -11.70
N ALA A 111 -5.28 -4.70 -11.64
CA ALA A 111 -4.40 -3.75 -12.31
C ALA A 111 -2.99 -3.75 -11.72
N MET A 112 -2.85 -3.75 -10.39
CA MET A 112 -1.55 -3.83 -9.70
C MET A 112 -0.75 -5.05 -10.15
N SER A 113 -1.38 -6.22 -10.19
CA SER A 113 -0.78 -7.48 -10.64
C SER A 113 -0.36 -7.38 -12.12
N ALA A 114 -1.22 -6.85 -12.99
CA ALA A 114 -0.92 -6.66 -14.40
C ALA A 114 0.24 -5.67 -14.66
N PHE A 115 0.44 -4.68 -13.78
CA PHE A 115 1.55 -3.73 -13.87
C PHE A 115 2.85 -4.26 -13.25
N GLY A 116 2.83 -5.44 -12.61
CA GLY A 116 3.99 -6.00 -11.93
C GLY A 116 4.31 -5.34 -10.59
N LEU A 117 3.30 -4.76 -9.93
CA LEU A 117 3.45 -4.16 -8.61
C LEU A 117 3.61 -5.26 -7.54
N ASN A 118 4.52 -5.05 -6.59
CA ASN A 118 4.69 -5.96 -5.46
C ASN A 118 3.53 -5.78 -4.46
N VAL A 119 2.62 -6.76 -4.39
CA VAL A 119 1.45 -6.72 -3.50
C VAL A 119 1.62 -7.74 -2.36
N GLY A 120 1.50 -7.25 -1.14
CA GLY A 120 1.33 -8.02 0.10
C GLY A 120 -0.05 -7.81 0.71
N LEU A 121 -0.40 -8.61 1.72
CA LEU A 121 -1.64 -8.45 2.50
C LEU A 121 -1.35 -8.20 3.98
N GLY A 122 -2.17 -7.34 4.58
CA GLY A 122 -2.14 -7.02 6.01
C GLY A 122 -3.55 -7.01 6.61
N CYS A 123 -3.62 -7.15 7.94
CA CYS A 123 -4.89 -7.06 8.66
C CYS A 123 -5.26 -5.62 9.06
N ASP A 124 -4.30 -4.68 9.04
CA ASP A 124 -4.43 -3.41 9.77
C ASP A 124 -4.74 -3.62 11.28
N GLY A 125 -5.01 -2.54 12.01
CA GLY A 125 -5.38 -2.56 13.41
C GLY A 125 -6.79 -3.09 13.67
N ALA A 126 -6.99 -3.66 14.87
CA ALA A 126 -8.30 -4.18 15.27
C ALA A 126 -9.40 -3.10 15.39
N ALA A 127 -9.08 -1.81 15.40
CA ALA A 127 -10.07 -0.74 15.37
C ALA A 127 -10.71 -0.52 13.99
N SER A 128 -10.07 -1.05 12.92
CA SER A 128 -10.46 -0.94 11.52
C SER A 128 -10.55 -2.31 10.83
N ASN A 129 -10.58 -3.39 11.62
CA ASN A 129 -10.77 -4.78 11.18
C ASN A 129 -11.68 -5.56 12.14
N ASP A 130 -11.67 -5.22 13.44
CA ASP A 130 -12.29 -5.95 14.56
C ASP A 130 -11.67 -7.33 14.86
N ASN A 131 -10.61 -7.73 14.15
CA ASN A 131 -9.82 -8.91 14.45
C ASN A 131 -8.38 -8.80 13.87
N SER A 132 -7.62 -9.90 13.92
CA SER A 132 -6.27 -10.00 13.33
C SER A 132 -6.10 -11.27 12.49
N ASN A 133 -7.18 -11.74 11.86
CA ASN A 133 -7.21 -12.97 11.11
C ASN A 133 -6.82 -12.73 9.64
N LEU A 134 -5.57 -13.03 9.30
CA LEU A 134 -5.08 -12.86 7.93
C LEU A 134 -5.79 -13.80 6.92
N MET A 135 -6.25 -14.97 7.35
CA MET A 135 -7.02 -15.87 6.46
C MET A 135 -8.39 -15.27 6.10
N HIS A 136 -9.01 -14.54 7.04
CA HIS A 136 -10.20 -13.75 6.75
C HIS A 136 -9.87 -12.67 5.71
N CYS A 137 -8.79 -11.92 5.92
CA CYS A 137 -8.37 -10.86 5.00
C CYS A 137 -8.07 -11.40 3.59
N ILE A 138 -7.45 -12.58 3.44
CA ILE A 138 -7.25 -13.23 2.13
C ILE A 138 -8.59 -13.44 1.40
N HIS A 139 -9.58 -13.99 2.11
CA HIS A 139 -10.90 -14.22 1.55
C HIS A 139 -11.58 -12.91 1.13
N SER A 140 -11.58 -11.91 2.02
CA SER A 140 -12.16 -10.59 1.74
C SER A 140 -11.50 -9.89 0.57
N ALA A 141 -10.16 -9.89 0.51
CA ALA A 141 -9.41 -9.32 -0.61
C ALA A 141 -9.85 -9.94 -1.94
N TYR A 142 -9.98 -11.27 -2.02
CA TYR A 142 -10.46 -11.95 -3.23
C TYR A 142 -11.91 -11.59 -3.58
N MET A 143 -12.80 -11.57 -2.57
CA MET A 143 -14.22 -11.28 -2.78
C MET A 143 -14.47 -9.83 -3.22
N LEU A 144 -13.69 -8.85 -2.72
CA LEU A 144 -13.73 -7.47 -3.19
C LEU A 144 -13.39 -7.37 -4.68
N GLN A 145 -12.39 -8.11 -5.16
CA GLN A 145 -12.05 -8.11 -6.58
C GLN A 145 -13.13 -8.78 -7.44
N CYS A 146 -13.73 -9.87 -6.95
CA CYS A 146 -14.88 -10.50 -7.62
C CYS A 146 -16.08 -9.54 -7.72
N LEU A 147 -16.37 -8.79 -6.65
CA LEU A 147 -17.48 -7.83 -6.60
C LEU A 147 -17.33 -6.73 -7.66
N ALA A 148 -16.12 -6.21 -7.84
CA ALA A 148 -15.84 -5.14 -8.80
C ALA A 148 -15.53 -5.65 -10.22
N ALA A 149 -15.44 -6.95 -10.45
CA ALA A 149 -14.87 -7.53 -11.68
C ALA A 149 -15.56 -7.04 -12.97
N SER A 150 -16.86 -6.81 -12.94
CA SER A 150 -17.64 -6.39 -14.13
C SER A 150 -17.34 -4.97 -14.61
N THR A 151 -16.72 -4.14 -13.79
CA THR A 151 -16.38 -2.74 -14.10
C THR A 151 -14.89 -2.50 -14.29
N ARG A 152 -14.06 -3.56 -14.22
CA ARG A 152 -12.60 -3.49 -14.26
C ARG A 152 -12.03 -3.96 -15.59
N GLY A 153 -10.89 -3.41 -15.97
CA GLY A 153 -10.20 -3.72 -17.23
C GLY A 153 -9.25 -4.91 -17.19
N HIS A 154 -8.86 -5.36 -15.99
CA HIS A 154 -7.95 -6.49 -15.79
C HIS A 154 -8.69 -7.66 -15.13
N PRO A 155 -8.42 -8.91 -15.54
CA PRO A 155 -9.08 -10.08 -14.97
C PRO A 155 -8.66 -10.28 -13.51
N VAL A 156 -9.61 -10.74 -12.68
CA VAL A 156 -9.32 -11.07 -11.28
C VAL A 156 -8.27 -12.20 -11.23
N PRO A 157 -7.16 -12.04 -10.48
CA PRO A 157 -6.20 -13.11 -10.29
C PRO A 157 -6.84 -14.36 -9.69
N PRO A 158 -6.34 -15.57 -9.98
CA PRO A 158 -6.85 -16.78 -9.38
C PRO A 158 -6.75 -16.73 -7.84
N PRO A 159 -7.64 -17.41 -7.10
CA PRO A 159 -7.61 -17.42 -5.63
C PRO A 159 -6.25 -17.80 -5.01
N ALA A 160 -5.47 -18.65 -5.68
CA ALA A 160 -4.15 -19.05 -5.24
C ALA A 160 -3.16 -17.86 -5.15
N ASP A 161 -3.29 -16.86 -6.02
CA ASP A 161 -2.41 -15.69 -6.00
C ASP A 161 -2.64 -14.83 -4.74
N PHE A 162 -3.86 -14.83 -4.18
CA PHE A 162 -4.15 -14.13 -2.93
C PHE A 162 -3.46 -14.76 -1.72
N LEU A 163 -3.28 -16.09 -1.73
CA LEU A 163 -2.39 -16.75 -0.76
C LEU A 163 -0.93 -16.35 -1.00
N GLY A 164 -0.52 -16.18 -2.27
CA GLY A 164 0.78 -15.63 -2.65
C GLY A 164 1.00 -14.22 -2.09
N TYR A 165 0.03 -13.31 -2.24
CA TYR A 165 0.10 -11.96 -1.68
C TYR A 165 0.26 -11.99 -0.15
N ALA A 166 -0.45 -12.88 0.55
CA ALA A 166 -0.32 -13.04 2.01
C ALA A 166 0.95 -13.76 2.47
N THR A 167 1.76 -14.32 1.57
CA THR A 167 2.97 -15.08 1.90
C THR A 167 4.19 -14.47 1.23
N THR A 168 4.52 -14.89 0.01
CA THR A 168 5.69 -14.42 -0.74
C THR A 168 5.59 -12.92 -1.07
N GLY A 169 4.38 -12.40 -1.27
CA GLY A 169 4.13 -10.97 -1.47
C GLY A 169 4.50 -10.16 -0.23
N GLY A 170 3.97 -10.54 0.94
CA GLY A 170 4.36 -9.95 2.22
C GLY A 170 5.85 -10.07 2.52
N ALA A 171 6.47 -11.21 2.18
CA ALA A 171 7.91 -11.41 2.32
C ALA A 171 8.74 -10.52 1.38
N ALA A 172 8.25 -10.19 0.18
CA ALA A 172 8.95 -9.28 -0.73
C ALA A 172 8.95 -7.83 -0.21
N LEU A 173 7.99 -7.46 0.64
CA LEU A 173 7.93 -6.15 1.29
C LEU A 173 8.87 -6.03 2.51
N LEU A 174 9.35 -7.16 3.07
CA LEU A 174 10.05 -7.27 4.38
C LEU A 174 11.41 -7.97 4.31
#